data_AF-E6XAQ6-F1
#
_entry.id   AF-E6XAQ6-F1
#
_cell.length_a   1.000
_cell.length_b   1.000
_cell.length_c   1.000
_cell.angle_alpha   90.00
_cell.angle_beta   90.00
_cell.angle_gamma   90.00
#
_symmetry.space_group_name_H-M   'P 1'
#
loop_
_entity.id
_entity.type
_entity.pdbx_description
1 polymer ?
#
loop_
_entity_poly.entity_id
_entity_poly.type
_entity_poly.pdbx_seq_one_letter_code
_entity_poly.pdbx_strand_id
1 'polypeptide(L)'
;MIKYFTLLSILFISVTTLQAQKKSDLLIEIQNLKAAKDSINNLYVVSKKRETVSKTEADSYKTQVDELLVTNNSLMENINNFTKASIEKSENIGKTLESLQDKEAKLKVINDKFSSHDSIALAILTDLKKSLGENSTINVANGAVTISLNEATRNGLTSKSAVEKSATESMLTQITNVLKRYKDATITVEGVTNTGEFDVALNLATVLANKLQKQYSISNARLVATTKDGGFTEGLNIRISPKFDAFYFLVREQIKENN
;
A
#
# COMPACT_ATOMS: atom_id res chain seq x y z
N MET A 1 -135.63 -45.06 -33.92
CA MET A 1 -134.94 -44.79 -32.64
C MET A 1 -133.43 -45.12 -32.64
N ILE A 2 -132.92 -46.05 -33.45
CA ILE A 2 -131.51 -46.47 -33.40
C ILE A 2 -130.49 -45.42 -33.92
N LYS A 3 -130.84 -44.56 -34.90
CA LYS A 3 -129.91 -43.55 -35.45
C LYS A 3 -129.59 -42.37 -34.51
N TYR A 4 -130.49 -42.04 -33.58
CA TYR A 4 -130.25 -40.96 -32.59
C TYR A 4 -129.35 -41.43 -31.45
N PHE A 5 -129.39 -42.73 -31.13
CA PHE A 5 -128.54 -43.33 -30.09
C PHE A 5 -127.06 -43.36 -30.52
N THR A 6 -126.79 -43.66 -31.79
CA THR A 6 -125.42 -43.64 -32.33
C THR A 6 -124.83 -42.23 -32.42
N LEU A 7 -125.66 -41.22 -32.73
CA LEU A 7 -125.22 -39.82 -32.77
C LEU A 7 -124.92 -39.28 -31.36
N LEU A 8 -125.75 -39.62 -30.37
CA LEU A 8 -125.55 -39.22 -28.98
C LEU A 8 -124.30 -39.88 -28.37
N SER A 9 -124.02 -41.12 -28.75
CA SER A 9 -122.81 -41.84 -28.31
C SER A 9 -121.53 -41.22 -28.89
N ILE A 10 -121.54 -40.79 -30.15
CA ILE A 10 -120.39 -40.09 -30.77
C ILE A 10 -120.17 -38.70 -30.15
N LEU A 11 -121.25 -37.97 -29.83
CA LEU A 11 -121.13 -36.68 -29.15
C LEU A 11 -120.52 -36.82 -27.75
N PHE A 12 -120.89 -37.87 -27.01
CA PHE A 12 -120.36 -38.13 -25.67
C PHE A 12 -118.87 -38.51 -25.67
N ILE A 13 -118.39 -39.19 -26.72
CA ILE A 13 -116.97 -39.54 -26.88
C ILE A 13 -116.11 -38.32 -27.26
N SER A 14 -116.67 -37.33 -27.96
CA SER A 14 -115.93 -36.11 -28.35
C SER A 14 -115.67 -35.13 -27.19
N VAL A 15 -116.45 -35.20 -26.11
CA VAL A 15 -116.29 -34.31 -24.94
C VAL A 15 -115.23 -34.83 -23.96
N THR A 16 -114.92 -36.13 -23.98
CA THR A 16 -113.95 -36.75 -23.06
C THR A 16 -112.49 -36.66 -23.52
N THR A 17 -112.21 -36.11 -24.72
CA THR A 17 -110.83 -35.90 -25.22
C THR A 17 -110.28 -34.51 -24.97
N LEU A 18 -110.99 -33.65 -24.22
CA LEU A 18 -110.42 -32.41 -23.69
C LEU A 18 -109.56 -32.72 -22.45
N GLN A 19 -108.34 -33.20 -22.69
CA GLN A 19 -107.25 -33.23 -21.71
C GLN A 19 -106.88 -31.79 -21.34
N ALA A 20 -107.69 -31.15 -20.51
CA ALA A 20 -107.30 -29.94 -19.80
C ALA A 20 -106.44 -30.38 -18.61
N GLN A 21 -105.11 -30.18 -18.72
CA GLN A 21 -104.23 -30.26 -17.55
C GLN A 21 -104.84 -29.43 -16.40
N LYS A 22 -104.92 -30.02 -15.20
CA LYS A 22 -105.43 -29.31 -14.03
C LYS A 22 -104.52 -28.10 -13.78
N LYS A 23 -105.08 -26.89 -13.73
CA LYS A 23 -104.34 -25.65 -13.42
C LYS A 23 -103.43 -25.77 -12.17
N SER A 24 -103.80 -26.61 -11.22
CA SER A 24 -103.01 -26.88 -10.01
C SER A 24 -101.66 -27.54 -10.30
N ASP A 25 -101.60 -28.52 -11.20
CA ASP A 25 -100.36 -29.25 -11.51
C ASP A 25 -99.37 -28.34 -12.25
N LEU A 26 -99.90 -27.49 -13.16
CA LEU A 26 -99.13 -26.47 -13.86
C LEU A 26 -98.53 -25.42 -12.90
N LEU A 27 -99.26 -25.03 -11.86
CA LEU A 27 -98.77 -24.09 -10.84
C LEU A 27 -97.64 -24.70 -9.99
N ILE A 28 -97.74 -25.98 -9.63
CA ILE A 28 -96.70 -26.70 -8.90
C ILE A 28 -95.44 -26.83 -9.76
N GLU A 29 -95.57 -27.16 -11.04
CA GLU A 29 -94.44 -27.22 -11.97
C GLU A 29 -93.76 -25.85 -12.14
N ILE A 30 -94.54 -24.77 -12.27
CA ILE A 30 -94.02 -23.39 -12.30
C ILE A 30 -93.27 -23.05 -11.00
N GLN A 31 -93.77 -23.46 -9.84
CA GLN A 31 -93.08 -23.25 -8.55
C GLN A 31 -91.76 -24.04 -8.48
N ASN A 32 -91.75 -25.30 -8.92
CA ASN A 32 -90.54 -26.12 -8.96
C ASN A 32 -89.49 -25.57 -9.93
N LEU A 33 -89.91 -25.14 -11.13
CA LEU A 33 -89.04 -24.50 -12.10
C LEU A 33 -88.48 -23.17 -11.57
N LYS A 34 -89.29 -22.40 -10.84
CA LYS A 34 -88.82 -21.17 -10.18
C LYS A 34 -87.79 -21.47 -9.10
N ALA A 35 -88.03 -22.46 -8.24
CA ALA A 35 -87.09 -22.89 -7.20
C ALA A 35 -85.77 -23.41 -7.79
N ALA A 36 -85.84 -24.21 -8.86
CA ALA A 36 -84.66 -24.70 -9.58
C ALA A 36 -83.89 -23.54 -10.24
N LYS A 37 -84.59 -22.58 -10.85
CA LYS A 37 -83.97 -21.36 -11.42
C LYS A 37 -83.27 -20.53 -10.35
N ASP A 38 -83.89 -20.33 -9.18
CA ASP A 38 -83.30 -19.58 -8.08
C ASP A 38 -82.07 -20.30 -7.51
N SER A 39 -82.09 -21.63 -7.41
CA SER A 39 -80.94 -22.44 -7.00
C SER A 39 -79.78 -22.36 -8.00
N ILE A 40 -80.06 -22.49 -9.30
CA ILE A 40 -79.06 -22.34 -10.37
C ILE A 40 -78.48 -20.92 -10.36
N ASN A 41 -79.32 -19.90 -10.18
CA ASN A 41 -78.87 -18.52 -10.12
C ASN A 41 -77.97 -18.27 -8.89
N ASN A 42 -78.29 -18.86 -7.74
CA ASN A 42 -77.44 -18.80 -6.55
C ASN A 42 -76.09 -19.49 -6.79
N LEU A 43 -76.10 -20.72 -7.33
CA LEU A 43 -74.88 -21.44 -7.69
C LEU A 43 -74.04 -20.68 -8.72
N TYR A 44 -74.67 -20.04 -9.70
CA TYR A 44 -74.01 -19.19 -10.68
C TYR A 44 -73.34 -17.98 -10.03
N VAL A 45 -74.05 -17.27 -9.14
CA VAL A 45 -73.48 -16.12 -8.40
C VAL A 45 -72.30 -16.55 -7.51
N VAL A 46 -72.42 -17.67 -6.81
CA VAL A 46 -71.33 -18.22 -5.97
C VAL A 46 -70.14 -18.64 -6.84
N SER A 47 -70.39 -19.32 -7.96
CA SER A 47 -69.35 -19.73 -8.90
C SER A 47 -68.63 -18.52 -9.50
N LYS A 48 -69.38 -17.50 -9.95
CA LYS A 48 -68.81 -16.26 -10.49
C LYS A 48 -67.98 -15.50 -9.46
N LYS A 49 -68.44 -15.47 -8.19
CA LYS A 49 -67.68 -14.89 -7.08
C LYS A 49 -66.37 -15.65 -6.84
N ARG A 50 -66.40 -16.98 -6.81
CA ARG A 50 -65.20 -17.82 -6.65
C ARG A 50 -64.22 -17.67 -7.82
N GLU A 51 -64.72 -17.61 -9.05
CA GLU A 51 -63.91 -17.34 -10.25
C GLU A 51 -63.22 -15.98 -10.14
N THR A 52 -63.94 -14.95 -9.74
CA THR A 52 -63.38 -13.60 -9.56
C THR A 52 -62.32 -13.58 -8.48
N VAL A 53 -62.58 -14.19 -7.32
CA VAL A 53 -61.59 -14.29 -6.23
C VAL A 53 -60.35 -15.04 -6.68
N SER A 54 -60.52 -16.21 -7.30
CA SER A 54 -59.39 -17.02 -7.80
C SER A 54 -58.57 -16.29 -8.86
N LYS A 55 -59.23 -15.51 -9.74
CA LYS A 55 -58.53 -14.68 -10.73
C LYS A 55 -57.73 -13.56 -10.07
N THR A 56 -58.32 -12.85 -9.09
CA THR A 56 -57.62 -11.81 -8.34
C THR A 56 -56.43 -12.38 -7.55
N GLU A 57 -56.58 -13.56 -6.95
CA GLU A 57 -55.48 -14.27 -6.28
C GLU A 57 -54.38 -14.66 -7.26
N ALA A 58 -54.73 -15.21 -8.43
CA ALA A 58 -53.78 -15.55 -9.47
C ALA A 58 -53.01 -14.32 -10.00
N ASP A 59 -53.70 -13.19 -10.22
CA ASP A 59 -53.08 -11.93 -10.64
C ASP A 59 -52.17 -11.35 -9.55
N SER A 60 -52.57 -11.47 -8.27
CA SER A 60 -51.74 -11.10 -7.12
C SER A 60 -50.48 -11.97 -7.01
N TYR A 61 -50.60 -13.29 -7.13
CA TYR A 61 -49.46 -14.20 -7.13
C TYR A 61 -48.53 -13.94 -8.31
N LYS A 62 -49.07 -13.67 -9.50
CA LYS A 62 -48.28 -13.29 -10.66
C LYS A 62 -47.46 -12.02 -10.40
N THR A 63 -48.10 -11.00 -9.83
CA THR A 63 -47.42 -9.74 -9.48
C THR A 63 -46.30 -9.99 -8.48
N GLN A 64 -46.54 -10.79 -7.43
CA GLN A 64 -45.53 -11.15 -6.45
C GLN A 64 -44.35 -11.91 -7.07
N VAL A 65 -44.62 -12.84 -7.99
CA VAL A 65 -43.56 -13.56 -8.73
C VAL A 65 -42.73 -12.60 -9.57
N ASP A 66 -43.36 -11.67 -10.27
CA ASP A 66 -42.66 -10.67 -11.08
C ASP A 66 -41.79 -9.75 -10.20
N GLU A 67 -42.31 -9.29 -9.06
CA GLU A 67 -41.55 -8.51 -8.07
C GLU A 67 -40.37 -9.29 -7.49
N LEU A 68 -40.55 -10.58 -7.18
CA LEU A 68 -39.49 -11.46 -6.70
C LEU A 68 -38.40 -11.65 -7.76
N LEU A 69 -38.78 -11.81 -9.04
CA LEU A 69 -37.83 -11.91 -10.14
C LEU A 69 -37.01 -10.62 -10.31
N VAL A 70 -37.68 -9.46 -10.28
CA VAL A 70 -37.01 -8.15 -10.34
C VAL A 70 -36.05 -7.96 -9.16
N THR A 71 -36.51 -8.30 -7.95
CA THR A 71 -35.69 -8.20 -6.74
C THR A 71 -34.49 -9.14 -6.80
N ASN A 72 -34.67 -10.38 -7.25
CA ASN A 72 -33.59 -11.35 -7.39
C ASN A 72 -32.55 -10.87 -8.41
N ASN A 73 -32.99 -10.36 -9.57
CA ASN A 73 -32.09 -9.78 -10.58
C ASN A 73 -31.29 -8.60 -10.02
N SER A 74 -31.92 -7.69 -9.28
CA SER A 74 -31.24 -6.56 -8.64
C SER A 74 -30.24 -7.02 -7.58
N LEU A 75 -30.58 -8.03 -6.77
CA LEU A 75 -29.67 -8.61 -5.79
C LEU A 75 -28.46 -9.25 -6.47
N MET A 76 -28.66 -10.00 -7.56
CA MET A 76 -27.59 -10.61 -8.34
C MET A 76 -26.67 -9.55 -8.97
N GLU A 77 -27.22 -8.47 -9.50
CA GLU A 77 -26.43 -7.35 -10.02
C GLU A 77 -25.58 -6.69 -8.92
N ASN A 78 -26.18 -6.45 -7.75
CA ASN A 78 -25.46 -5.88 -6.61
C ASN A 78 -24.35 -6.80 -6.11
N ILE A 79 -24.58 -8.12 -6.05
CA ILE A 79 -23.55 -9.11 -5.69
C ILE A 79 -22.42 -9.07 -6.71
N ASN A 80 -22.73 -9.06 -8.02
CA ASN A 80 -21.70 -9.00 -9.06
C ASN A 80 -20.86 -7.72 -8.96
N ASN A 81 -21.50 -6.57 -8.75
CA ASN A 81 -20.80 -5.29 -8.57
C ASN A 81 -19.93 -5.31 -7.32
N PHE A 82 -20.44 -5.86 -6.21
CA PHE A 82 -19.68 -6.00 -4.96
C PHE A 82 -18.48 -6.93 -5.13
N THR A 83 -18.66 -8.10 -5.76
CA THR A 83 -17.59 -9.06 -6.02
C THR A 83 -16.51 -8.42 -6.91
N LYS A 84 -16.90 -7.71 -7.98
CA LYS A 84 -15.95 -7.00 -8.84
C LYS A 84 -15.17 -5.94 -8.06
N ALA A 85 -15.85 -5.07 -7.31
CA ALA A 85 -15.20 -4.07 -6.48
C ALA A 85 -14.27 -4.70 -5.41
N SER A 86 -14.66 -5.85 -4.85
CA SER A 86 -13.85 -6.59 -3.88
C SER A 86 -12.59 -7.20 -4.50
N ILE A 87 -12.68 -7.69 -5.74
CA ILE A 87 -11.53 -8.19 -6.50
C ILE A 87 -10.58 -7.03 -6.80
N GLU A 88 -11.08 -5.94 -7.39
CA GLU A 88 -10.27 -4.76 -7.70
C GLU A 88 -9.59 -4.18 -6.46
N LYS A 89 -10.30 -4.12 -5.32
CA LYS A 89 -9.71 -3.68 -4.05
C LYS A 89 -8.61 -4.64 -3.57
N SER A 90 -8.84 -5.95 -3.65
CA SER A 90 -7.83 -6.95 -3.26
C SER A 90 -6.59 -6.89 -4.14
N GLU A 91 -6.75 -6.71 -5.46
CA GLU A 91 -5.64 -6.54 -6.39
C GLU A 91 -4.85 -5.26 -6.11
N ASN A 92 -5.53 -4.14 -5.86
CA ASN A 92 -4.88 -2.88 -5.52
C ASN A 92 -4.12 -2.98 -4.18
N ILE A 93 -4.67 -3.69 -3.19
CA ILE A 93 -3.96 -4.01 -1.95
C ILE A 93 -2.72 -4.86 -2.24
N GLY A 94 -2.83 -5.88 -3.09
CA GLY A 94 -1.70 -6.72 -3.50
C GLY A 94 -0.56 -5.91 -4.14
N LYS A 95 -0.88 -5.07 -5.12
CA LYS A 95 0.09 -4.16 -5.76
C LYS A 95 0.71 -3.18 -4.76
N THR A 96 -0.10 -2.66 -3.83
CA THR A 96 0.40 -1.76 -2.78
C THR A 96 1.35 -2.49 -1.85
N LEU A 97 1.02 -3.73 -1.47
CA LEU A 97 1.84 -4.55 -0.58
C LEU A 97 3.17 -4.95 -1.25
N GLU A 98 3.13 -5.32 -2.54
CA GLU A 98 4.33 -5.60 -3.33
C GLU A 98 5.24 -4.37 -3.41
N SER A 99 4.67 -3.19 -3.73
CA SER A 99 5.43 -1.93 -3.73
C SER A 99 6.02 -1.58 -2.35
N LEU A 100 5.29 -1.88 -1.27
CA LEU A 100 5.79 -1.67 0.10
C LEU A 100 6.92 -2.65 0.44
N GLN A 101 6.79 -3.92 0.07
CA GLN A 101 7.81 -4.94 0.28
C GLN A 101 9.11 -4.59 -0.46
N ASP A 102 9.02 -4.15 -1.70
CA ASP A 102 10.16 -3.69 -2.47
C ASP A 102 10.83 -2.47 -1.82
N LYS A 103 10.03 -1.48 -1.39
CA LYS A 103 10.55 -0.31 -0.68
C LYS A 103 11.22 -0.69 0.63
N GLU A 104 10.66 -1.63 1.39
CA GLU A 104 11.26 -2.12 2.63
C GLU A 104 12.59 -2.84 2.37
N ALA A 105 12.66 -3.69 1.35
CA ALA A 105 13.90 -4.36 0.96
C ALA A 105 15.00 -3.35 0.60
N LYS A 106 14.65 -2.31 -0.18
CA LYS A 106 15.57 -1.22 -0.54
C LYS A 106 16.01 -0.41 0.69
N LEU A 107 15.08 -0.05 1.57
CA LEU A 107 15.39 0.65 2.82
C LEU A 107 16.31 -0.17 3.72
N LYS A 108 16.09 -1.49 3.80
CA LYS A 108 16.97 -2.40 4.54
C LYS A 108 18.40 -2.38 3.99
N VAL A 109 18.58 -2.41 2.67
CA VAL A 109 19.92 -2.30 2.05
C VAL A 109 20.59 -0.96 2.39
N ILE A 110 19.83 0.14 2.33
CA ILE A 110 20.34 1.48 2.68
C ILE A 110 20.74 1.52 4.16
N ASN A 111 19.91 0.98 5.05
CA ASN A 111 20.17 0.94 6.48
C ASN A 111 21.38 0.07 6.82
N ASP A 112 21.48 -1.13 6.24
CA ASP A 112 22.61 -2.05 6.44
C ASP A 112 23.93 -1.39 5.98
N LYS A 113 23.91 -0.67 4.85
CA LYS A 113 25.05 0.12 4.35
C LYS A 113 25.38 1.28 5.30
N PHE A 114 24.38 2.02 5.78
CA PHE A 114 24.58 3.13 6.71
C PHE A 114 25.20 2.66 8.03
N SER A 115 24.65 1.62 8.65
CA SER A 115 25.21 1.03 9.88
C SER A 115 26.63 0.48 9.69
N SER A 116 26.95 -0.04 8.50
CA SER A 116 28.32 -0.48 8.18
C SER A 116 29.32 0.68 8.17
N HIS A 117 28.91 1.88 7.72
CA HIS A 117 29.77 3.07 7.74
C HIS A 117 30.08 3.53 9.17
N ASP A 118 29.07 3.58 10.05
CA ASP A 118 29.28 3.94 11.45
C ASP A 118 30.16 2.91 12.16
N SER A 119 30.00 1.62 11.84
CA SER A 119 30.86 0.55 12.35
C SER A 119 32.32 0.73 11.91
N ILE A 120 32.56 1.12 10.66
CA ILE A 120 33.90 1.41 10.14
C ILE A 120 34.51 2.63 10.83
N ALA A 121 33.74 3.71 11.01
CA ALA A 121 34.21 4.90 11.71
C ALA A 121 34.61 4.60 13.16
N LEU A 122 33.81 3.78 13.85
CA LEU A 122 34.10 3.34 15.22
C LEU A 122 35.34 2.43 15.30
N ALA A 123 35.52 1.54 14.32
CA ALA A 123 36.72 0.70 14.22
C ALA A 123 37.99 1.54 14.00
N ILE A 124 37.93 2.53 13.09
CA ILE A 124 39.02 3.49 12.85
C ILE A 124 39.32 4.28 14.13
N LEU A 125 38.30 4.80 14.82
CA LEU A 125 38.48 5.51 16.09
C LEU A 125 39.22 4.65 17.12
N THR A 126 38.78 3.40 17.26
CA THR A 126 39.34 2.45 18.23
C THR A 126 40.80 2.14 17.92
N ASP A 127 41.12 1.86 16.65
CA ASP A 127 42.49 1.58 16.22
C ASP A 127 43.41 2.80 16.37
N LEU A 128 42.90 4.00 16.06
CA LEU A 128 43.65 5.25 16.25
C LEU A 128 43.92 5.52 17.74
N LYS A 129 42.92 5.38 18.62
CA LYS A 129 43.12 5.53 20.07
C LYS A 129 44.12 4.51 20.62
N LYS A 130 44.08 3.26 20.16
CA LYS A 130 45.07 2.24 20.52
C LYS A 130 46.49 2.62 20.07
N SER A 131 46.63 3.21 18.88
CA SER A 131 47.94 3.53 18.32
C SER A 131 48.55 4.84 18.83
N LEU A 132 47.72 5.85 19.11
CA LEU A 132 48.15 7.20 19.50
C LEU A 132 48.10 7.45 21.02
N GLY A 133 47.43 6.56 21.77
CA GLY A 133 47.17 6.73 23.20
C GLY A 133 45.96 7.61 23.49
N GLU A 134 45.41 7.50 24.71
CA GLU A 134 44.16 8.18 25.12
C GLU A 134 44.24 9.71 25.13
N ASN A 135 45.45 10.29 25.18
CA ASN A 135 45.69 11.73 25.21
C ASN A 135 45.60 12.41 23.82
N SER A 136 45.25 11.66 22.78
CA SER A 136 45.08 12.20 21.43
C SER A 136 43.68 12.82 21.25
N THR A 137 43.62 14.03 20.69
CA THR A 137 42.38 14.76 20.41
C THR A 137 41.71 14.20 19.14
N ILE A 138 41.08 13.04 19.30
CA ILE A 138 40.35 12.35 18.23
C ILE A 138 38.85 12.50 18.47
N ASN A 139 38.14 13.04 17.48
CA ASN A 139 36.69 13.23 17.51
C ASN A 139 36.03 12.47 16.36
N VAL A 140 34.79 12.04 16.56
CA VAL A 140 33.95 11.47 15.48
C VAL A 140 32.78 12.40 15.24
N ALA A 141 32.63 12.84 14.00
CA ALA A 141 31.52 13.67 13.56
C ALA A 141 31.09 13.25 12.15
N ASN A 142 29.78 13.08 11.95
CA ASN A 142 29.18 12.74 10.66
C ASN A 142 29.82 11.51 9.98
N GLY A 143 30.09 10.44 10.74
CA GLY A 143 30.73 9.22 10.23
C GLY A 143 32.21 9.37 9.83
N ALA A 144 32.83 10.53 10.08
CA ALA A 144 34.23 10.79 9.83
C ALA A 144 35.01 10.94 11.16
N VAL A 145 36.19 10.33 11.22
CA VAL A 145 37.10 10.44 12.37
C VAL A 145 38.07 11.58 12.09
N THR A 146 38.08 12.59 12.95
CA THR A 146 38.96 13.76 12.84
C THR A 146 40.01 13.71 13.94
N ILE A 147 41.29 13.71 13.55
CA ILE A 147 42.44 13.81 14.44
C ILE A 147 42.92 15.25 14.41
N SER A 148 42.87 15.94 15.54
CA SER A 148 43.45 17.27 15.66
C SER A 148 44.92 17.17 16.05
N LEU A 149 45.81 17.70 15.20
CA LEU A 149 47.23 17.70 15.51
C LEU A 149 47.54 18.83 16.50
N ASN A 150 48.31 18.50 17.53
CA ASN A 150 48.77 19.49 18.50
C ASN A 150 49.82 20.43 17.86
N GLU A 151 50.07 21.56 18.52
CA GLU A 151 50.97 22.59 18.02
C GLU A 151 52.40 22.07 17.81
N ALA A 152 52.90 21.21 18.70
CA ALA A 152 54.22 20.59 18.57
C ALA A 152 54.38 19.74 17.30
N THR A 153 53.36 18.93 16.97
CA THR A 153 53.35 18.09 15.75
C THR A 153 53.19 18.96 14.51
N ARG A 154 52.41 20.04 14.60
CA ARG A 154 52.24 21.01 13.52
C ARG A 154 53.56 21.72 13.20
N ASN A 155 54.25 22.22 14.22
CA ASN A 155 55.51 22.93 14.08
C ASN A 155 56.62 21.99 13.58
N GLY A 156 56.63 20.73 14.01
CA GLY A 156 57.57 19.71 13.53
C GLY A 156 57.43 19.32 12.05
N LEU A 157 56.37 19.75 11.35
CA LEU A 157 56.24 19.59 9.89
C LEU A 157 57.17 20.54 9.11
N THR A 158 57.40 21.74 9.63
CA THR A 158 58.18 22.81 8.98
C THR A 158 59.47 23.16 9.73
N SER A 159 59.63 22.64 10.95
CA SER A 159 60.80 22.89 11.80
C SER A 159 62.10 22.32 11.23
N LYS A 160 63.20 23.04 11.48
CA LYS A 160 64.57 22.60 11.19
C LYS A 160 65.16 21.75 12.34
N SER A 161 64.47 21.64 13.48
CA SER A 161 64.90 20.85 14.63
C SER A 161 64.71 19.36 14.37
N ALA A 162 65.80 18.59 14.49
CA ALA A 162 65.77 17.13 14.31
C ALA A 162 64.87 16.42 15.34
N VAL A 163 64.77 16.97 16.56
CA VAL A 163 63.98 16.39 17.65
C VAL A 163 62.47 16.52 17.37
N GLU A 164 62.02 17.71 16.98
CA GLU A 164 60.60 17.99 16.68
C GLU A 164 60.13 17.23 15.43
N LYS A 165 61.01 17.11 14.43
CA LYS A 165 60.75 16.33 13.23
C LYS A 165 60.58 14.84 13.55
N SER A 166 61.43 14.28 14.40
CA SER A 166 61.37 12.86 14.80
C SER A 166 60.08 12.53 15.56
N ALA A 167 59.67 13.37 16.51
CA ALA A 167 58.42 13.20 17.25
C ALA A 167 57.19 13.21 16.32
N THR A 168 57.17 14.15 15.38
CA THR A 168 56.12 14.27 14.36
C THR A 168 56.07 13.05 13.45
N GLU A 169 57.23 12.53 13.03
CA GLU A 169 57.33 11.35 12.16
C GLU A 169 56.87 10.07 12.86
N SER A 170 57.14 9.92 14.16
CA SER A 170 56.63 8.79 14.95
C SER A 170 55.09 8.76 14.98
N MET A 171 54.46 9.91 15.27
CA MET A 171 53.00 10.03 15.28
C MET A 171 52.39 9.79 13.90
N LEU A 172 52.98 10.36 12.84
CA LEU A 172 52.52 10.15 11.47
C LEU A 172 52.69 8.70 11.01
N THR A 173 53.72 8.00 11.47
CA THR A 173 53.92 6.56 11.19
C THR A 173 52.79 5.73 11.82
N GLN A 174 52.44 6.02 13.08
CA GLN A 174 51.32 5.38 13.78
C GLN A 174 49.99 5.59 13.05
N ILE A 175 49.67 6.84 12.70
CA ILE A 175 48.46 7.19 11.94
C ILE A 175 48.45 6.44 10.60
N THR A 176 49.55 6.49 9.86
CA THR A 176 49.68 5.82 8.56
C THR A 176 49.47 4.32 8.65
N ASN A 177 49.98 3.66 9.69
CA ASN A 177 49.80 2.22 9.88
C ASN A 177 48.33 1.84 10.06
N VAL A 178 47.52 2.71 10.67
CA VAL A 178 46.07 2.54 10.72
C VAL A 178 45.45 2.82 9.34
N LEU A 179 45.84 3.91 8.66
CA LEU A 179 45.35 4.27 7.33
C LEU A 179 45.62 3.22 6.24
N LYS A 180 46.71 2.45 6.38
CA LYS A 180 47.05 1.33 5.48
C LYS A 180 46.14 0.12 5.64
N ARG A 181 45.54 -0.09 6.82
CA ARG A 181 44.55 -1.15 7.07
C ARG A 181 43.22 -0.81 6.41
N TYR A 182 42.82 0.46 6.47
CA TYR A 182 41.57 0.96 5.89
C TYR A 182 41.80 1.56 4.51
N LYS A 183 41.99 0.72 3.48
CA LYS A 183 42.36 1.17 2.12
C LYS A 183 41.27 1.98 1.40
N ASP A 184 40.01 1.80 1.79
CA ASP A 184 38.87 2.43 1.13
C ASP A 184 38.51 3.81 1.72
N ALA A 185 39.12 4.20 2.84
CA ALA A 185 38.87 5.50 3.46
C ALA A 185 39.56 6.65 2.70
N THR A 186 38.84 7.76 2.55
CA THR A 186 39.36 9.04 2.07
C THR A 186 39.99 9.80 3.24
N ILE A 187 41.13 10.43 2.97
CA ILE A 187 41.92 11.17 3.95
C ILE A 187 41.93 12.63 3.50
N THR A 188 41.29 13.48 4.30
CA THR A 188 41.26 14.92 4.09
C THR A 188 42.13 15.59 5.13
N VAL A 189 43.17 16.28 4.69
CA VAL A 189 44.01 17.13 5.53
C VAL A 189 43.39 18.53 5.52
N GLU A 190 42.87 18.96 6.67
CA GLU A 190 42.17 20.24 6.82
C GLU A 190 43.04 21.23 7.60
N GLY A 191 43.47 22.30 6.94
CA GLY A 191 44.07 23.47 7.60
C GLY A 191 42.97 24.39 8.15
N VAL A 192 42.99 24.67 9.44
CA VAL A 192 41.99 25.51 10.12
C VAL A 192 42.62 26.84 10.49
N THR A 193 41.99 27.94 10.08
CA THR A 193 42.44 29.31 10.38
C THR A 193 41.33 30.11 11.05
N ASN A 194 41.70 30.97 12.00
CA ASN A 194 40.82 31.94 12.67
C ASN A 194 41.01 33.38 12.12
N THR A 195 42.08 33.64 11.38
CA THR A 195 42.44 34.96 10.85
C THR A 195 41.98 35.17 9.40
N GLY A 196 41.49 34.12 8.74
CA GLY A 196 41.12 34.15 7.33
C GLY A 196 42.30 33.96 6.36
N GLU A 197 43.50 33.66 6.88
CA GLU A 197 44.70 33.31 6.11
C GLU A 197 44.59 31.88 5.54
N PHE A 198 43.67 31.69 4.59
CA PHE A 198 43.39 30.39 3.97
C PHE A 198 44.58 29.84 3.18
N ASP A 199 45.39 30.72 2.59
CA ASP A 199 46.58 30.36 1.81
C ASP A 199 47.66 29.70 2.68
N VAL A 200 47.95 30.27 3.85
CA VAL A 200 48.90 29.70 4.82
C VAL A 200 48.41 28.35 5.33
N ALA A 201 47.13 28.26 5.70
CA ALA A 201 46.52 27.03 6.17
C ALA A 201 46.50 25.93 5.10
N LEU A 202 46.21 26.28 3.84
CA LEU A 202 46.22 25.35 2.71
C LEU A 202 47.63 24.87 2.38
N ASN A 203 48.63 25.75 2.43
CA ASN A 203 50.02 25.39 2.22
C ASN A 203 50.47 24.35 3.24
N LEU A 204 50.13 24.55 4.51
CA LEU A 204 50.45 23.60 5.58
C LEU A 204 49.75 22.25 5.37
N ALA A 205 48.46 22.25 5.02
CA ALA A 205 47.72 21.04 4.70
C ALA A 205 48.34 20.28 3.51
N THR A 206 48.79 21.02 2.50
CA THR A 206 49.45 20.48 1.30
C THR A 206 50.82 19.88 1.63
N VAL A 207 51.60 20.49 2.53
CA VAL A 207 52.87 19.94 2.99
C VAL A 207 52.67 18.59 3.67
N LEU A 208 51.69 18.49 4.56
CA LEU A 208 51.37 17.22 5.23
C LEU A 208 50.83 16.17 4.24
N ALA A 209 49.93 16.54 3.34
CA ALA A 209 49.42 15.64 2.30
C ALA A 209 50.55 15.09 1.41
N ASN A 210 51.49 15.94 0.98
CA ASN A 210 52.67 15.53 0.23
C ASN A 210 53.58 14.59 1.04
N LYS A 211 53.72 14.82 2.35
CA LYS A 211 54.49 13.93 3.24
C LYS A 211 53.83 12.55 3.32
N LEU A 212 52.51 12.48 3.48
CA LEU A 212 51.73 11.23 3.46
C LEU A 212 51.84 10.48 2.13
N GLN A 213 51.84 11.20 1.00
CA GLN A 213 52.02 10.59 -0.31
C GLN A 213 53.44 10.05 -0.51
N LYS A 214 54.47 10.91 -0.35
CA LYS A 214 55.85 10.62 -0.74
C LYS A 214 56.59 9.72 0.24
N GLN A 215 56.41 9.92 1.54
CA GLN A 215 57.15 9.19 2.59
C GLN A 215 56.43 7.92 3.02
N TYR A 216 55.09 7.92 2.96
CA TYR A 216 54.26 6.85 3.50
C TYR A 216 53.51 6.02 2.43
N SER A 217 53.67 6.39 1.15
CA SER A 217 53.09 5.71 -0.02
C SER A 217 51.56 5.60 0.03
N ILE A 218 50.88 6.62 0.57
CA ILE A 218 49.42 6.72 0.49
C ILE A 218 49.01 7.14 -0.92
N SER A 219 48.02 6.45 -1.48
CA SER A 219 47.52 6.73 -2.83
C SER A 219 46.98 8.16 -2.94
N ASN A 220 47.41 8.88 -3.98
CA ASN A 220 46.98 10.25 -4.27
C ASN A 220 45.45 10.35 -4.42
N ALA A 221 44.81 9.32 -4.97
CA ALA A 221 43.35 9.28 -5.16
C ALA A 221 42.56 9.27 -3.84
N ARG A 222 43.24 9.08 -2.69
CA ARG A 222 42.62 9.09 -1.36
C ARG A 222 42.92 10.36 -0.58
N LEU A 223 43.81 11.22 -1.06
CA LEU A 223 44.30 12.39 -0.35
C LEU A 223 43.64 13.66 -0.89
N VAL A 224 43.09 14.45 0.02
CA VAL A 224 42.56 15.78 -0.27
C VAL A 224 43.17 16.75 0.72
N ALA A 225 43.72 17.87 0.24
CA ALA A 225 44.13 18.97 1.09
C ALA A 225 43.10 20.09 0.96
N THR A 226 42.61 20.60 2.08
CA THR A 226 41.60 21.66 2.11
C THR A 226 41.86 22.60 3.28
N THR A 227 41.16 23.71 3.29
CA THR A 227 41.22 24.71 4.34
C THR A 227 39.81 25.17 4.71
N LYS A 228 39.59 25.51 5.98
CA LYS A 228 38.31 25.99 6.50
C LYS A 228 38.50 27.05 7.58
N ASP A 229 37.50 27.90 7.72
CA ASP A 229 37.42 28.84 8.84
C ASP A 229 37.10 28.07 10.12
N GLY A 230 37.95 28.27 11.13
CA GLY A 230 37.81 27.68 12.45
C GLY A 230 37.13 28.57 13.47
N GLY A 231 36.73 29.79 13.07
CA GLY A 231 36.18 30.80 13.96
C GLY A 231 37.21 31.25 14.99
N PHE A 232 37.22 30.60 16.16
CA PHE A 232 38.18 30.86 17.25
C PHE A 232 39.31 29.83 17.34
N THR A 233 39.34 28.87 16.42
CA THR A 233 40.31 27.77 16.44
C THR A 233 41.25 27.84 15.25
N GLU A 234 42.53 27.59 15.51
CA GLU A 234 43.56 27.42 14.49
C GLU A 234 44.18 26.03 14.66
N GLY A 235 44.51 25.35 13.56
CA GLY A 235 45.09 24.02 13.68
C GLY A 235 45.20 23.26 12.37
N LEU A 236 45.67 22.01 12.50
CA LEU A 236 45.79 21.09 11.38
C LEU A 236 45.10 19.79 11.76
N ASN A 237 44.12 19.38 10.96
CA ASN A 237 43.34 18.18 11.23
C ASN A 237 43.55 17.15 10.14
N ILE A 238 43.57 15.87 10.53
CA ILE A 238 43.49 14.74 9.61
C ILE A 238 42.11 14.14 9.78
N ARG A 239 41.24 14.37 8.80
CA ARG A 239 39.90 13.80 8.74
C ARG A 239 39.92 12.55 7.87
N ILE A 240 39.37 11.46 8.41
CA ILE A 240 39.30 10.16 7.76
C ILE A 240 37.83 9.83 7.61
N SER A 241 37.36 9.75 6.37
CA SER A 241 35.98 9.45 6.04
C SER A 241 35.88 8.18 5.21
N PRO A 242 34.83 7.36 5.39
CA PRO A 242 34.43 6.38 4.40
C PRO A 242 34.13 7.08 3.06
N LYS A 243 34.28 6.38 1.94
CA LYS A 243 33.91 6.90 0.62
C LYS A 243 32.39 7.09 0.53
N PHE A 244 31.93 8.33 0.72
CA PHE A 244 30.52 8.69 0.57
C PHE A 244 30.02 8.59 -0.87
N ASP A 245 30.89 8.76 -1.88
CA ASP A 245 30.50 8.74 -3.29
C ASP A 245 29.82 7.41 -3.65
N ALA A 246 30.38 6.29 -3.20
CA ALA A 246 29.81 4.96 -3.45
C ALA A 246 28.42 4.79 -2.80
N PHE A 247 28.20 5.39 -1.63
CA PHE A 247 26.89 5.40 -0.98
C PHE A 247 25.89 6.25 -1.75
N TYR A 248 26.27 7.45 -2.19
CA TYR A 248 25.40 8.31 -3.00
C TYR A 248 25.02 7.66 -4.33
N PHE A 249 25.97 7.00 -5.00
CA PHE A 249 25.67 6.27 -6.23
C PHE A 249 24.70 5.12 -5.99
N LEU A 250 24.90 4.33 -4.92
CA LEU A 250 23.99 3.25 -4.55
C LEU A 250 22.59 3.77 -4.23
N VAL A 251 22.47 4.80 -3.37
CA VAL A 251 21.18 5.41 -3.03
C VAL A 251 20.52 5.98 -4.28
N ARG A 252 21.28 6.64 -5.16
CA ARG A 252 20.77 7.19 -6.42
C ARG A 252 20.30 6.10 -7.37
N GLU A 253 21.02 5.00 -7.49
CA GLU A 253 20.65 3.86 -8.34
C GLU A 253 19.34 3.22 -7.83
N GLN A 254 19.26 2.97 -6.53
CA GLN A 254 18.07 2.43 -5.87
C GLN A 254 16.83 3.36 -6.01
N ILE A 255 17.04 4.68 -6.02
CA ILE A 255 15.99 5.69 -6.24
C ILE A 255 15.63 5.81 -7.72
N LYS A 256 16.58 5.72 -8.64
CA LYS A 256 16.33 5.85 -10.09
C LYS A 256 15.48 4.72 -10.65
N GLU A 257 15.60 3.51 -10.11
CA GLU A 257 14.74 2.38 -10.47
C GLU A 257 13.25 2.61 -10.14
N ASN A 258 12.89 3.66 -9.39
CA ASN A 258 11.49 3.97 -9.04
C ASN A 258 10.79 4.95 -10.01
N ASN A 259 11.48 5.44 -11.05
CA ASN A 259 10.88 6.28 -12.10
C ASN A 259 10.84 5.53 -13.43
#